data_AF-A0A2U1V6M3-F1
#
_entry.id   AF-A0A2U1V6M3-F1
#
_cell.length_a   1.000
_cell.length_b   1.000
_cell.length_c   1.000
_cell.angle_alpha   90.00
_cell.angle_beta   90.00
_cell.angle_gamma   90.00
#
_symmetry.space_group_name_H-M   'P 1'
#
loop_
_entity.id
_entity.type
_entity.pdbx_description
1 polymer ?
#
loop_
_entity_poly.entity_id
_entity_poly.type
_entity_poly.pdbx_seq_one_letter_code
_entity_poly.pdbx_strand_id
1 'polypeptide(L)'
;MITTASLLGLPGAGIPLRALGPDHAGRVALSRAGAALVQDAAGLWQAAAADTPRFHGPARRLLVEAGRTNSLRNPRCEGAAAGTLPSTWSLQGSPANLVLLGPAVLNGIPGFQLQVSGTGNGLNTALTFDADTSVPTTATEIWAASFFVALTGGSLAGLSNIQLSIRTAGGTASPSSLAVSPGTTLARPSLTTVMGSGTTGLVPRFYFTQNAGAAINATFFLGAPQLERGEVATSPVLPPAGAPAASSRSADAPVWSPPGGLGGAGTVVVAGMLPNAAAFGASQGLLQIDDGTDANRLLIRNTSGGSEIFGVVDSGGATLAALPGGNMVPGTPFRAALAWAPGEVAFCLNGGTVQSAAVTPPAGLVRMLVGHASTALNRAANGEVALIDHRPLRLPDAMLQAVSAAG
;
A
#
# COMPACT_ATOMS: atom_id res chain seq x y z
N MET A 1 37.51 -36.67 -14.93
CA MET A 1 37.82 -35.43 -14.20
C MET A 1 36.49 -34.72 -13.98
N ILE A 2 35.74 -35.16 -12.98
CA ILE A 2 34.42 -34.63 -12.62
C ILE A 2 34.68 -33.70 -11.44
N THR A 3 34.55 -32.40 -11.66
CA THR A 3 34.67 -31.39 -10.61
C THR A 3 33.45 -31.51 -9.70
N THR A 4 33.68 -31.96 -8.47
CA THR A 4 32.73 -31.92 -7.37
C THR A 4 32.28 -30.48 -7.14
N ALA A 5 30.99 -30.21 -7.35
CA ALA A 5 30.36 -29.00 -6.86
C ALA A 5 30.47 -28.98 -5.33
N SER A 6 31.23 -28.03 -4.79
CA SER A 6 31.29 -27.80 -3.35
C SER A 6 29.90 -27.39 -2.86
N LEU A 7 29.32 -28.15 -1.92
CA LEU A 7 28.19 -27.74 -1.11
C LEU A 7 28.58 -26.49 -0.31
N LEU A 8 28.30 -25.32 -0.89
CA LEU A 8 28.44 -24.02 -0.24
C LEU A 8 27.29 -23.87 0.79
N GLY A 9 27.64 -24.00 2.07
CA GLY A 9 27.00 -23.27 3.17
C GLY A 9 25.61 -23.74 3.61
N LEU A 10 25.54 -24.89 4.28
CA LEU A 10 24.55 -25.02 5.37
C LEU A 10 25.07 -24.15 6.54
N PRO A 11 24.35 -23.08 6.94
CA PRO A 11 24.73 -22.33 8.13
C PRO A 11 24.73 -23.28 9.33
N GLY A 12 25.68 -23.14 10.25
CA GLY A 12 25.63 -23.82 11.55
C GLY A 12 24.28 -23.57 12.24
N ALA A 13 23.85 -24.54 13.06
CA ALA A 13 22.60 -24.44 13.81
C ALA A 13 22.52 -23.10 14.57
N GLY A 14 21.44 -22.35 14.36
CA GLY A 14 21.19 -21.06 15.01
C GLY A 14 21.63 -19.80 14.24
N ILE A 15 22.36 -19.92 13.14
CA ILE A 15 22.67 -18.75 12.29
C ILE A 15 21.40 -18.32 11.53
N PRO A 16 21.02 -17.02 11.55
CA PRO A 16 19.88 -16.55 10.79
C PRO A 16 20.11 -16.71 9.29
N LEU A 17 19.14 -17.34 8.64
CA LEU A 17 19.01 -17.34 7.19
C LEU A 17 18.17 -16.13 6.78
N ARG A 18 18.87 -15.08 6.32
CA ARG A 18 18.22 -13.88 5.80
C ARG A 18 17.58 -14.17 4.44
N ALA A 19 16.25 -14.19 4.41
CA ALA A 19 15.47 -14.37 3.18
C ALA A 19 15.27 -13.02 2.45
N LEU A 20 15.05 -11.94 3.22
CA LEU A 20 14.85 -10.60 2.71
C LEU A 20 15.61 -9.58 3.58
N GLY A 21 16.21 -8.57 2.95
CA GLY A 21 16.93 -7.49 3.60
C GLY A 21 17.43 -6.44 2.59
N PRO A 22 18.15 -5.41 3.04
CA PRO A 22 18.70 -4.34 2.18
C PRO A 22 19.54 -4.87 1.01
N ASP A 23 20.29 -5.95 1.25
CA ASP A 23 21.15 -6.62 0.27
C ASP A 23 20.47 -7.85 -0.38
N HIS A 24 19.14 -7.81 -0.53
CA HIS A 24 18.30 -8.94 -0.97
C HIS A 24 19.04 -9.92 -1.88
N ALA A 25 19.34 -11.11 -1.34
CA ALA A 25 20.18 -12.11 -1.99
C ALA A 25 19.42 -13.04 -2.96
N GLY A 26 18.24 -12.63 -3.46
CA GLY A 26 17.45 -13.40 -4.43
C GLY A 26 16.71 -14.62 -3.88
N ARG A 27 16.61 -14.80 -2.55
CA ARG A 27 15.94 -15.98 -1.94
C ARG A 27 14.42 -15.93 -2.06
N VAL A 28 13.84 -14.73 -1.99
CA VAL A 28 12.41 -14.52 -2.23
C VAL A 28 12.21 -14.36 -3.74
N ALA A 29 11.54 -15.32 -4.36
CA ALA A 29 11.11 -15.25 -5.75
C ALA A 29 9.86 -14.39 -5.84
N LEU A 30 9.78 -13.52 -6.84
CA LEU A 30 8.66 -12.62 -7.05
C LEU A 30 7.85 -13.10 -8.25
N SER A 31 6.54 -13.23 -8.07
CA SER A 31 5.60 -13.41 -9.17
C SER A 31 4.62 -12.24 -9.18
N ARG A 32 4.52 -11.54 -10.29
CA ARG A 32 3.49 -10.53 -10.56
C ARG A 32 3.30 -10.41 -12.07
N ALA A 33 2.08 -10.66 -12.54
CA ALA A 33 1.73 -10.39 -13.91
C ALA A 33 1.68 -8.87 -14.18
N GLY A 34 2.51 -8.43 -15.13
CA GLY A 34 2.56 -7.05 -15.61
C GLY A 34 3.46 -6.11 -14.81
N ALA A 35 3.67 -4.92 -15.37
CA ALA A 35 4.45 -3.87 -14.75
C ALA A 35 3.66 -3.19 -13.61
N ALA A 36 4.38 -2.63 -12.65
CA ALA A 36 3.80 -1.83 -11.58
C ALA A 36 4.73 -0.68 -11.20
N LEU A 37 4.16 0.46 -10.79
CA LEU A 37 4.97 1.61 -10.41
C LEU A 37 5.61 1.42 -9.03
N VAL A 38 6.82 1.95 -8.87
CA VAL A 38 7.56 2.02 -7.62
C VAL A 38 8.32 3.34 -7.58
N GLN A 39 8.48 3.91 -6.39
CA GLN A 39 9.37 5.05 -6.19
C GLN A 39 10.79 4.54 -5.94
N ASP A 40 11.77 5.06 -6.64
CA ASP A 40 13.18 4.74 -6.41
C ASP A 40 13.75 5.46 -5.17
N ALA A 41 15.05 5.24 -4.91
CA ALA A 41 15.72 5.86 -3.77
C ALA A 41 15.85 7.39 -3.87
N ALA A 42 15.76 7.96 -5.08
CA ALA A 42 15.79 9.40 -5.33
C ALA A 42 14.40 10.05 -5.29
N GLY A 43 13.34 9.25 -5.14
CA GLY A 43 11.96 9.75 -5.12
C GLY A 43 11.28 9.77 -6.50
N LEU A 44 11.92 9.23 -7.55
CA LEU A 44 11.36 9.15 -8.90
C LEU A 44 10.45 7.93 -9.04
N TRP A 45 9.27 8.12 -9.64
CA TRP A 45 8.37 7.02 -9.96
C TRP A 45 8.74 6.39 -11.30
N GLN A 46 8.89 5.07 -11.29
CA GLN A 46 9.24 4.29 -12.47
C GLN A 46 8.53 2.94 -12.48
N ALA A 47 8.43 2.34 -13.67
CA ALA A 47 7.85 1.01 -13.82
C ALA A 47 8.86 -0.08 -13.43
N ALA A 48 8.49 -0.93 -12.49
CA ALA A 48 9.13 -2.22 -12.31
C ALA A 48 8.48 -3.23 -13.27
N ALA A 49 9.29 -3.99 -13.99
CA ALA A 49 8.83 -5.03 -14.90
C ALA A 49 8.04 -6.14 -14.17
N ALA A 50 7.42 -7.04 -14.94
CA ALA A 50 6.83 -8.26 -14.39
C ALA A 50 7.89 -9.05 -13.59
N ASP A 51 7.43 -9.78 -12.57
CA ASP A 51 8.26 -10.68 -11.76
C ASP A 51 9.52 -10.03 -11.13
N THR A 52 9.51 -8.69 -10.99
CA THR A 52 10.62 -7.92 -10.44
C THR A 52 10.25 -7.32 -9.08
N PRO A 53 11.10 -7.46 -8.04
CA PRO A 53 10.86 -6.87 -6.73
C PRO A 53 10.77 -5.34 -6.80
N ARG A 54 9.87 -4.76 -6.01
CA ARG A 54 9.69 -3.31 -5.89
C ARG A 54 10.25 -2.83 -4.57
N PHE A 55 11.51 -2.42 -4.55
CA PHE A 55 12.08 -1.76 -3.38
C PHE A 55 11.71 -0.28 -3.39
N HIS A 56 10.90 0.13 -2.43
CA HIS A 56 10.24 1.43 -2.44
C HIS A 56 10.99 2.49 -1.65
N GLY A 57 11.14 3.66 -2.27
CA GLY A 57 11.63 4.88 -1.68
C GLY A 57 13.09 4.79 -1.18
N PRO A 58 13.54 5.80 -0.41
CA PRO A 58 14.90 5.84 0.14
C PRO A 58 15.17 4.73 1.15
N ALA A 59 14.13 4.22 1.82
CA ALA A 59 14.26 3.12 2.77
C ALA A 59 14.49 1.75 2.08
N ARG A 60 14.25 1.65 0.76
CA ARG A 60 14.45 0.45 -0.07
C ARG A 60 13.86 -0.82 0.55
N ARG A 61 12.64 -0.74 1.07
CA ARG A 61 11.91 -1.90 1.61
C ARG A 61 11.05 -2.53 0.51
N LEU A 62 10.84 -3.84 0.56
CA LEU A 62 10.01 -4.53 -0.43
C LEU A 62 8.56 -4.10 -0.28
N LEU A 63 8.01 -3.43 -1.29
CA LEU A 63 6.61 -3.08 -1.38
C LEU A 63 5.80 -4.31 -1.83
N VAL A 64 4.79 -4.67 -1.05
CA VAL A 64 3.89 -5.79 -1.32
C VAL A 64 2.44 -5.30 -1.26
N GLU A 65 1.75 -5.39 -2.39
CA GLU A 65 0.39 -4.87 -2.55
C GLU A 65 -0.54 -5.90 -3.18
N ALA A 66 -1.80 -5.91 -2.72
CA ALA A 66 -2.86 -6.72 -3.30
C ALA A 66 -3.15 -6.31 -4.74
N GLY A 67 -3.87 -7.15 -5.50
CA GLY A 67 -4.38 -6.74 -6.80
C GLY A 67 -5.38 -5.59 -6.66
N ARG A 68 -5.30 -4.60 -7.56
CA ARG A 68 -6.17 -3.42 -7.55
C ARG A 68 -6.50 -2.94 -8.95
N THR A 69 -7.64 -2.25 -9.05
CA THR A 69 -8.10 -1.57 -10.25
C THR A 69 -8.28 -0.10 -9.96
N ASN A 70 -7.58 0.75 -10.70
CA ASN A 70 -7.91 2.17 -10.75
C ASN A 70 -9.13 2.33 -11.65
N SER A 71 -10.23 2.77 -11.05
CA SER A 71 -11.52 2.90 -11.73
C SER A 71 -11.62 4.17 -12.58
N LEU A 72 -10.68 5.10 -12.44
CA LEU A 72 -10.60 6.29 -13.28
C LEU A 72 -10.04 5.94 -14.66
N ARG A 73 -10.67 6.49 -15.70
CA ARG A 73 -10.30 6.15 -17.09
C ARG A 73 -9.08 6.90 -17.58
N ASN A 74 -8.82 8.10 -17.08
CA ASN A 74 -7.72 8.93 -17.56
C ASN A 74 -6.80 9.43 -16.45
N PRO A 75 -6.11 8.53 -15.72
CA PRO A 75 -5.16 8.94 -14.69
C PRO A 75 -3.85 9.49 -15.28
N ARG A 76 -3.59 9.28 -16.57
CA ARG A 76 -2.40 9.82 -17.27
C ARG A 76 -2.56 11.27 -17.73
N CYS A 77 -3.73 11.88 -17.52
CA CYS A 77 -4.05 13.23 -17.97
C CYS A 77 -4.00 13.40 -19.51
N GLU A 78 -4.34 12.35 -20.28
CA GLU A 78 -4.27 12.36 -21.74
C GLU A 78 -5.34 13.26 -22.37
N GLY A 79 -5.02 13.89 -23.50
CA GLY A 79 -5.87 14.86 -24.18
C GLY A 79 -5.83 16.27 -23.58
N ALA A 80 -5.05 16.48 -22.51
CA ALA A 80 -4.82 17.82 -21.99
C ALA A 80 -3.98 18.66 -22.96
N ALA A 81 -4.34 19.93 -23.09
CA ALA A 81 -3.60 20.94 -23.84
C ALA A 81 -3.80 22.31 -23.19
N ALA A 82 -3.11 23.34 -23.68
CA ALA A 82 -3.40 24.70 -23.23
C ALA A 82 -4.88 25.03 -23.49
N GLY A 83 -5.59 25.49 -22.45
CA GLY A 83 -7.04 25.75 -22.51
C GLY A 83 -7.95 24.51 -22.55
N THR A 84 -7.40 23.29 -22.50
CA THR A 84 -8.17 22.03 -22.61
C THR A 84 -7.86 21.09 -21.46
N LEU A 85 -8.89 20.63 -20.74
CA LEU A 85 -8.75 19.64 -19.68
C LEU A 85 -8.34 18.27 -20.24
N PRO A 86 -7.72 17.41 -19.42
CA PRO A 86 -7.64 16.00 -19.77
C PRO A 86 -9.00 15.42 -20.15
N SER A 87 -8.99 14.49 -21.09
CA SER A 87 -10.19 13.74 -21.50
C SER A 87 -10.89 13.17 -20.25
N THR A 88 -12.23 13.16 -20.24
CA THR A 88 -13.09 12.70 -19.13
C THR A 88 -13.09 13.55 -17.85
N TRP A 89 -12.16 14.50 -17.70
CA TRP A 89 -12.15 15.40 -16.54
C TRP A 89 -13.12 16.55 -16.77
N SER A 90 -13.66 17.11 -15.69
CA SER A 90 -14.54 18.28 -15.78
C SER A 90 -14.33 19.27 -14.64
N LEU A 91 -14.62 20.53 -14.90
CA LEU A 91 -14.52 21.62 -13.93
C LEU A 91 -15.92 22.01 -13.42
N GLN A 92 -16.05 22.13 -12.10
CA GLN A 92 -17.25 22.60 -11.42
C GLN A 92 -16.95 23.90 -10.69
N GLY A 93 -17.88 24.86 -10.78
CA GLY A 93 -17.58 26.25 -10.43
C GLY A 93 -16.65 26.81 -11.50
N SER A 94 -17.13 27.74 -12.32
CA SER A 94 -16.36 28.30 -13.43
C SER A 94 -15.77 29.64 -13.01
N PRO A 95 -14.53 29.71 -12.51
CA PRO A 95 -13.95 31.00 -12.21
C PRO A 95 -13.25 31.56 -13.46
N ALA A 96 -13.41 32.86 -13.71
CA ALA A 96 -12.80 33.54 -14.86
C ALA A 96 -11.25 33.64 -14.79
N ASN A 97 -10.64 33.07 -13.75
CA ASN A 97 -9.25 33.28 -13.35
C ASN A 97 -8.43 31.97 -13.37
N LEU A 98 -8.92 30.94 -14.07
CA LEU A 98 -8.30 29.63 -14.19
C LEU A 98 -7.72 29.44 -15.58
N VAL A 99 -6.41 29.18 -15.64
CA VAL A 99 -5.66 28.96 -16.87
C VAL A 99 -5.15 27.53 -16.88
N LEU A 100 -5.49 26.82 -17.95
CA LEU A 100 -5.03 25.46 -18.20
C LEU A 100 -3.72 25.51 -18.99
N LEU A 101 -2.58 25.16 -18.37
CA LEU A 101 -1.25 25.33 -18.97
C LEU A 101 -0.86 24.17 -19.89
N GLY A 102 -1.32 22.95 -19.59
CA GLY A 102 -1.08 21.78 -20.44
C GLY A 102 -0.45 20.59 -19.70
N PRO A 103 -0.08 19.53 -20.44
CA PRO A 103 0.49 18.32 -19.87
C PRO A 103 1.89 18.57 -19.28
N ALA A 104 2.22 17.86 -18.20
CA ALA A 104 3.51 17.94 -17.53
C ALA A 104 3.91 16.58 -16.96
N VAL A 105 5.20 16.43 -16.64
CA VAL A 105 5.72 15.28 -15.90
C VAL A 105 6.52 15.80 -14.71
N LEU A 106 6.23 15.30 -13.52
CA LEU A 106 6.97 15.63 -12.31
C LEU A 106 7.34 14.35 -11.56
N ASN A 107 8.63 14.16 -11.30
CA ASN A 107 9.20 12.96 -10.66
C ASN A 107 8.70 11.64 -11.28
N GLY A 108 8.60 11.58 -12.60
CA GLY A 108 8.14 10.40 -13.34
C GLY A 108 6.61 10.19 -13.37
N ILE A 109 5.84 11.05 -12.68
CA ILE A 109 4.38 11.02 -12.71
C ILE A 109 3.87 11.88 -13.87
N PRO A 110 3.07 11.32 -14.81
CA PRO A 110 2.37 12.12 -15.81
C PRO A 110 1.23 12.91 -15.16
N GLY A 111 1.05 14.14 -15.61
CA GLY A 111 0.08 15.05 -15.03
C GLY A 111 -0.23 16.24 -15.94
N PHE A 112 -0.78 17.26 -15.31
CA PHE A 112 -1.27 18.47 -15.93
C PHE A 112 -1.02 19.67 -15.00
N GLN A 113 -0.76 20.85 -15.58
CA GLN A 113 -0.57 22.08 -14.83
C GLN A 113 -1.78 23.02 -14.90
N LEU A 114 -2.26 23.40 -13.72
CA LEU A 114 -3.39 24.28 -13.49
C LEU A 114 -2.92 25.56 -12.82
N GLN A 115 -3.11 26.71 -13.47
CA GLN A 115 -2.89 28.00 -12.82
C GLN A 115 -4.22 28.64 -12.42
N VAL A 116 -4.26 29.20 -11.21
CA VAL A 116 -5.34 30.05 -10.70
C VAL A 116 -4.71 31.39 -10.35
N SER A 117 -5.15 32.47 -10.99
CA SER A 117 -4.53 33.79 -10.82
C SER A 117 -5.49 34.94 -11.03
N GLY A 118 -5.53 35.92 -10.12
CA GLY A 118 -6.39 37.11 -10.21
C GLY A 118 -6.96 37.48 -8.85
N THR A 119 -8.17 38.05 -8.83
CA THR A 119 -8.89 38.34 -7.58
C THR A 119 -9.94 37.26 -7.33
N GLY A 120 -9.96 36.69 -6.13
CA GLY A 120 -10.93 35.68 -5.74
C GLY A 120 -12.35 36.22 -5.70
N ASN A 121 -13.31 35.39 -6.08
CA ASN A 121 -14.73 35.75 -6.24
C ASN A 121 -15.67 35.04 -5.23
N GLY A 122 -15.12 34.34 -4.23
CA GLY A 122 -15.91 33.60 -3.24
C GLY A 122 -16.40 32.24 -3.73
N LEU A 123 -16.08 31.81 -4.96
CA LEU A 123 -16.58 30.56 -5.51
C LEU A 123 -15.77 29.34 -5.05
N ASN A 124 -16.50 28.23 -4.91
CA ASN A 124 -15.93 26.90 -4.78
C ASN A 124 -15.65 26.35 -6.17
N THR A 125 -14.42 25.88 -6.38
CA THR A 125 -13.98 25.28 -7.63
C THR A 125 -13.58 23.83 -7.38
N ALA A 126 -14.02 22.92 -8.23
CA ALA A 126 -13.64 21.51 -8.16
C ALA A 126 -13.27 20.96 -9.53
N LEU A 127 -12.10 20.34 -9.62
CA LEU A 127 -11.70 19.53 -10.75
C LEU A 127 -12.05 18.07 -10.46
N THR A 128 -12.98 17.52 -11.24
CA THR A 128 -13.36 16.10 -11.20
C THR A 128 -12.46 15.29 -12.13
N PHE A 129 -11.99 14.14 -11.66
CA PHE A 129 -11.06 13.29 -12.42
C PHE A 129 -11.75 12.25 -13.32
N ASP A 130 -13.08 12.24 -13.32
CA ASP A 130 -13.94 11.48 -14.24
C ASP A 130 -15.38 12.05 -14.17
N ALA A 131 -16.35 11.45 -14.86
CA ALA A 131 -17.77 11.79 -14.72
C ALA A 131 -18.36 11.28 -13.40
N ASP A 132 -19.34 12.01 -12.83
CA ASP A 132 -19.89 11.76 -11.49
C ASP A 132 -20.50 10.36 -11.27
N THR A 133 -20.93 9.70 -12.34
CA THR A 133 -21.54 8.36 -12.31
C THR A 133 -20.68 7.32 -13.03
N SER A 134 -19.43 7.64 -13.35
CA SER A 134 -18.55 6.76 -14.12
C SER A 134 -18.11 5.52 -13.34
N VAL A 135 -18.00 5.62 -12.01
CA VAL A 135 -17.62 4.51 -11.14
C VAL A 135 -18.84 4.09 -10.32
N PRO A 136 -19.51 2.98 -10.68
CA PRO A 136 -20.63 2.46 -9.91
C PRO A 136 -20.14 1.93 -8.56
N THR A 137 -20.96 2.10 -7.53
CA THR A 137 -20.68 1.61 -6.19
C THR A 137 -21.98 1.28 -5.46
N THR A 138 -21.88 0.60 -4.33
CA THR A 138 -22.98 0.38 -3.40
C THR A 138 -22.61 0.80 -1.99
N ALA A 139 -23.62 0.88 -1.12
CA ALA A 139 -23.43 1.09 0.31
C ALA A 139 -22.45 0.06 0.90
N THR A 140 -21.75 0.46 1.96
CA THR A 140 -20.75 -0.31 2.73
C THR A 140 -19.44 -0.67 2.01
N GLU A 141 -19.33 -0.40 0.71
CA GLU A 141 -18.05 -0.53 0.01
C GLU A 141 -17.04 0.49 0.53
N ILE A 142 -15.78 0.05 0.66
CA ILE A 142 -14.66 0.89 1.07
C ILE A 142 -13.87 1.29 -0.18
N TRP A 143 -13.60 2.58 -0.32
CA TRP A 143 -12.87 3.14 -1.45
C TRP A 143 -11.74 4.04 -0.99
N ALA A 144 -10.61 3.94 -1.67
CA ALA A 144 -9.45 4.80 -1.49
C ALA A 144 -9.24 5.67 -2.73
N ALA A 145 -9.20 6.98 -2.54
CA ALA A 145 -8.86 7.95 -3.55
C ALA A 145 -7.49 8.56 -3.28
N SER A 146 -6.72 8.86 -4.32
CA SER A 146 -5.48 9.65 -4.21
C SER A 146 -5.22 10.42 -5.50
N PHE A 147 -4.34 11.42 -5.45
CA PHE A 147 -3.71 12.03 -6.63
C PHE A 147 -2.38 12.64 -6.22
N PHE A 148 -1.51 12.92 -7.18
CA PHE A 148 -0.28 13.66 -6.95
C PHE A 148 -0.51 15.15 -7.10
N VAL A 149 0.07 15.93 -6.19
CA VAL A 149 -0.01 17.39 -6.21
C VAL A 149 1.29 18.05 -5.79
N ALA A 150 1.63 19.15 -6.46
CA ALA A 150 2.65 20.09 -6.02
C ALA A 150 2.24 21.51 -6.39
N LEU A 151 2.69 22.50 -5.61
CA LEU A 151 2.68 23.91 -5.96
C LEU A 151 3.95 24.21 -6.77
N THR A 152 3.83 24.30 -8.09
CA THR A 152 4.96 24.53 -9.01
C THR A 152 5.18 26.01 -9.33
N GLY A 153 4.33 26.90 -8.82
CA GLY A 153 4.51 28.35 -8.94
C GLY A 153 3.54 29.13 -8.06
N GLY A 154 3.94 30.33 -7.64
CA GLY A 154 3.11 31.22 -6.82
C GLY A 154 2.98 30.80 -5.35
N SER A 155 1.81 31.03 -4.75
CA SER A 155 1.50 30.76 -3.34
C SER A 155 0.04 30.34 -3.15
N LEU A 156 -0.29 29.72 -2.01
CA LEU A 156 -1.68 29.38 -1.65
C LEU A 156 -2.48 30.59 -1.12
N ALA A 157 -1.89 31.79 -1.10
CA ALA A 157 -2.57 32.99 -0.63
C ALA A 157 -3.85 33.25 -1.44
N GLY A 158 -4.91 33.63 -0.74
CA GLY A 158 -6.23 33.84 -1.34
C GLY A 158 -7.02 32.55 -1.66
N LEU A 159 -6.45 31.37 -1.39
CA LEU A 159 -7.16 30.09 -1.49
C LEU A 159 -7.44 29.51 -0.09
N SER A 160 -8.55 28.81 0.06
CA SER A 160 -8.91 28.05 1.27
C SER A 160 -9.55 26.71 0.90
N ASN A 161 -9.81 25.85 1.88
CA ASN A 161 -10.45 24.54 1.69
C ASN A 161 -9.83 23.68 0.59
N ILE A 162 -8.50 23.75 0.42
CA ILE A 162 -7.79 22.93 -0.56
C ILE A 162 -7.86 21.48 -0.08
N GLN A 163 -8.48 20.60 -0.86
CA GLN A 163 -8.78 19.25 -0.41
C GLN A 163 -8.84 18.22 -1.54
N LEU A 164 -8.53 16.98 -1.18
CA LEU A 164 -9.01 15.79 -1.87
C LEU A 164 -10.40 15.48 -1.34
N SER A 165 -11.40 15.36 -2.21
CA SER A 165 -12.74 14.92 -1.82
C SER A 165 -13.23 13.79 -2.71
N ILE A 166 -14.08 12.91 -2.15
CA ILE A 166 -14.89 11.99 -2.94
C ILE A 166 -16.31 12.55 -2.99
N ARG A 167 -16.78 12.84 -4.21
CA ARG A 167 -18.19 13.11 -4.45
C ARG A 167 -18.91 11.79 -4.61
N THR A 168 -20.10 11.70 -4.02
CA THR A 168 -21.04 10.61 -4.29
C THR A 168 -22.19 11.09 -5.17
N ALA A 169 -22.72 10.20 -5.99
CA ALA A 169 -23.98 10.33 -6.68
C ALA A 169 -25.01 9.39 -6.04
N GLY A 170 -26.27 9.84 -5.96
CA GLY A 170 -27.35 9.14 -5.25
C GLY A 170 -27.24 9.22 -3.71
N GLY A 171 -28.32 8.85 -3.03
CA GLY A 171 -28.37 8.72 -1.56
C GLY A 171 -28.22 10.02 -0.78
N THR A 172 -28.07 9.89 0.55
CA THR A 172 -27.70 11.00 1.43
C THR A 172 -26.21 11.27 1.27
N ALA A 173 -25.85 12.42 0.72
CA ALA A 173 -24.45 12.78 0.50
C ALA A 173 -23.67 12.81 1.83
N SER A 174 -22.68 11.94 1.99
CA SER A 174 -21.61 12.10 2.97
C SER A 174 -20.32 12.40 2.23
N PRO A 175 -20.08 13.67 1.84
CA PRO A 175 -18.81 14.02 1.21
C PRO A 175 -17.69 13.71 2.20
N SER A 176 -16.82 12.79 1.82
CA SER A 176 -15.57 12.55 2.55
C SER A 176 -14.51 13.44 1.95
N SER A 177 -13.79 14.18 2.78
CA SER A 177 -12.69 15.03 2.32
C SER A 177 -11.49 14.95 3.24
N LEU A 178 -10.33 15.23 2.65
CA LEU A 178 -9.04 15.35 3.31
C LEU A 178 -8.45 16.69 2.92
N ALA A 179 -8.15 17.54 3.91
CA ALA A 179 -7.42 18.78 3.68
C ALA A 179 -6.02 18.48 3.09
N VAL A 180 -5.64 19.24 2.08
CA VAL A 180 -4.37 19.12 1.38
C VAL A 180 -3.64 20.45 1.48
N SER A 181 -2.35 20.41 1.80
CA SER A 181 -1.48 21.58 1.79
C SER A 181 -0.39 21.37 0.73
N PRO A 182 -0.64 21.74 -0.54
CA PRO A 182 0.36 21.57 -1.60
C PRO A 182 1.62 22.38 -1.31
N GLY A 183 2.74 21.71 -1.13
CA GLY A 183 4.08 22.31 -1.08
C GLY A 183 4.79 22.25 -2.44
N THR A 184 6.03 22.70 -2.49
CA THR A 184 6.87 22.65 -3.70
C THR A 184 7.32 21.22 -4.05
N THR A 185 7.31 20.31 -3.08
CA THR A 185 7.60 18.89 -3.28
C THR A 185 6.34 18.13 -3.68
N LEU A 186 6.48 17.22 -4.64
CA LEU A 186 5.40 16.33 -5.04
C LEU A 186 4.93 15.47 -3.87
N ALA A 187 3.66 15.61 -3.51
CA ALA A 187 2.99 14.83 -2.48
C ALA A 187 1.82 14.04 -3.07
N ARG A 188 1.44 12.95 -2.40
CA ARG A 188 0.30 12.12 -2.80
C ARG A 188 -0.69 11.96 -1.63
N PRO A 189 -1.60 12.93 -1.41
CA PRO A 189 -2.68 12.75 -0.44
C PRO A 189 -3.55 11.53 -0.80
N SER A 190 -4.00 10.81 0.23
CA SER A 190 -4.87 9.64 0.10
C SER A 190 -6.01 9.71 1.09
N LEU A 191 -7.23 9.48 0.62
CA LEU A 191 -8.46 9.49 1.40
C LEU A 191 -9.14 8.14 1.26
N THR A 192 -9.42 7.48 2.38
CA THR A 192 -10.24 6.26 2.42
C THR A 192 -11.58 6.57 3.06
N THR A 193 -12.66 6.03 2.51
CA THR A 193 -14.01 6.20 3.05
C THR A 193 -14.91 4.99 2.77
N VAL A 194 -15.94 4.85 3.61
CA VAL A 194 -16.99 3.84 3.49
C VAL A 194 -18.21 4.50 2.86
N MET A 195 -18.77 3.89 1.82
CA MET A 195 -19.91 4.45 1.10
C MET A 195 -21.20 4.35 1.93
N GLY A 196 -21.91 5.48 2.00
CA GLY A 196 -23.21 5.58 2.67
C GLY A 196 -24.34 4.90 1.90
N SER A 197 -25.49 4.73 2.56
CA SER A 197 -26.68 4.14 1.95
C SER A 197 -27.19 4.96 0.75
N GLY A 198 -27.63 4.26 -0.30
CA GLY A 198 -28.17 4.87 -1.52
C GLY A 198 -27.12 5.46 -2.46
N THR A 199 -25.82 5.37 -2.16
CA THR A 199 -24.75 5.76 -3.09
C THR A 199 -24.79 4.85 -4.32
N THR A 200 -24.80 5.44 -5.51
CA THR A 200 -24.81 4.72 -6.80
C THR A 200 -23.60 5.03 -7.68
N GLY A 201 -22.87 6.10 -7.37
CA GLY A 201 -21.67 6.47 -8.12
C GLY A 201 -20.72 7.31 -7.27
N LEU A 202 -19.45 7.33 -7.65
CA LEU A 202 -18.44 8.11 -6.95
C LEU A 202 -17.39 8.69 -7.92
N VAL A 203 -16.84 9.84 -7.55
CA VAL A 203 -15.74 10.49 -8.28
C VAL A 203 -14.84 11.30 -7.35
N PRO A 204 -13.51 11.13 -7.41
CA PRO A 204 -12.58 11.96 -6.67
C PRO A 204 -12.41 13.33 -7.33
N ARG A 205 -12.17 14.35 -6.50
CA ARG A 205 -12.01 15.73 -6.95
C ARG A 205 -10.90 16.44 -6.19
N PHE A 206 -10.16 17.28 -6.90
CA PHE A 206 -9.39 18.36 -6.29
C PHE A 206 -10.30 19.57 -6.11
N TYR A 207 -10.46 20.04 -4.88
CA TYR A 207 -11.40 21.10 -4.53
C TYR A 207 -10.68 22.23 -3.79
N PHE A 208 -11.08 23.47 -4.05
CA PHE A 208 -10.63 24.64 -3.30
C PHE A 208 -11.68 25.76 -3.35
N THR A 209 -11.59 26.69 -2.40
CA THR A 209 -12.39 27.91 -2.34
C THR A 209 -11.50 29.11 -2.65
N GLN A 210 -12.01 30.03 -3.47
CA GLN A 210 -11.36 31.31 -3.74
C GLN A 210 -11.85 32.37 -2.76
N ASN A 211 -10.98 32.91 -1.90
CA ASN A 211 -11.39 33.90 -0.92
C ASN A 211 -11.78 35.21 -1.62
N ALA A 212 -13.01 35.68 -1.40
CA ALA A 212 -13.53 36.88 -2.06
C ALA A 212 -12.63 38.11 -1.81
N GLY A 213 -12.26 38.82 -2.88
CA GLY A 213 -11.43 40.03 -2.81
C GLY A 213 -9.93 39.77 -2.58
N ALA A 214 -9.50 38.53 -2.32
CA ALA A 214 -8.09 38.22 -2.12
C ALA A 214 -7.35 38.08 -3.46
N ALA A 215 -6.10 38.53 -3.52
CA ALA A 215 -5.22 38.22 -4.63
C ALA A 215 -4.84 36.74 -4.60
N ILE A 216 -4.90 36.08 -5.75
CA ILE A 216 -4.59 34.67 -5.96
C ILE A 216 -3.52 34.59 -7.05
N ASN A 217 -2.52 33.76 -6.83
CA ASN A 217 -1.58 33.32 -7.87
C ASN A 217 -0.96 32.00 -7.43
N ALA A 218 -1.48 30.88 -7.95
CA ALA A 218 -1.03 29.54 -7.64
C ALA A 218 -0.98 28.70 -8.92
N THR A 219 0.10 27.95 -9.13
CA THR A 219 0.20 26.94 -10.18
C THR A 219 0.37 25.58 -9.54
N PHE A 220 -0.59 24.69 -9.79
CA PHE A 220 -0.60 23.32 -9.31
C PHE A 220 -0.16 22.36 -10.41
N PHE A 221 0.71 21.42 -10.07
CA PHE A 221 0.82 20.16 -10.79
C PHE A 221 -0.22 19.19 -10.21
N LEU A 222 -0.99 18.52 -11.07
CA LEU A 222 -1.94 17.48 -10.69
C LEU A 222 -1.71 16.25 -11.58
N GLY A 223 -1.52 15.06 -11.00
CA GLY A 223 -1.20 13.86 -11.79
C GLY A 223 -1.66 12.56 -11.15
N ALA A 224 -1.76 11.52 -11.99
CA ALA A 224 -2.11 10.15 -11.59
C ALA A 224 -3.20 10.05 -10.51
N PRO A 225 -4.39 10.67 -10.71
CA PRO A 225 -5.49 10.41 -9.81
C PRO A 225 -5.83 8.93 -9.82
N GLN A 226 -6.24 8.42 -8.68
CA GLN A 226 -6.52 7.01 -8.49
C GLN A 226 -7.75 6.85 -7.60
N LEU A 227 -8.56 5.87 -7.95
CA LEU A 227 -9.74 5.47 -7.20
C LEU A 227 -9.88 3.96 -7.23
N GLU A 228 -9.65 3.34 -6.08
CA GLU A 228 -9.57 1.90 -5.94
C GLU A 228 -10.57 1.44 -4.87
N ARG A 229 -11.25 0.33 -5.14
CA ARG A 229 -12.00 -0.36 -4.09
C ARG A 229 -10.99 -1.02 -3.14
N GLY A 230 -11.04 -0.62 -1.88
CA GLY A 230 -10.10 -1.04 -0.84
C GLY A 230 -9.80 0.08 0.15
N GLU A 231 -9.05 -0.31 1.17
CA GLU A 231 -8.76 0.50 2.35
C GLU A 231 -7.54 1.42 2.22
N VAL A 232 -6.74 1.23 1.16
CA VAL A 232 -5.50 1.96 0.89
C VAL A 232 -5.38 2.24 -0.60
N ALA A 233 -4.91 3.44 -0.94
CA ALA A 233 -4.45 3.72 -2.29
C ALA A 233 -3.11 3.04 -2.53
N THR A 234 -3.06 2.07 -3.44
CA THR A 234 -1.81 1.39 -3.77
C THR A 234 -0.91 2.26 -4.65
N SER A 235 0.27 1.78 -5.03
CA SER A 235 1.09 2.37 -6.07
C SER A 235 0.25 2.76 -7.30
N PRO A 236 0.63 3.82 -8.04
CA PRO A 236 -0.25 4.30 -9.10
C PRO A 236 -0.42 3.22 -10.19
N VAL A 237 -1.68 2.98 -10.56
CA VAL A 237 -2.10 2.08 -11.62
C VAL A 237 -2.54 2.95 -12.79
N LEU A 238 -1.72 2.93 -13.85
CA LEU A 238 -1.91 3.72 -15.05
C LEU A 238 -2.23 2.79 -16.22
N PRO A 239 -3.16 3.16 -17.12
CA PRO A 239 -3.36 2.44 -18.37
C PRO A 239 -2.12 2.58 -19.27
N PRO A 240 -2.01 1.78 -20.35
CA PRO A 240 -1.07 2.06 -21.42
C PRO A 240 -1.24 3.49 -21.96
N ALA A 241 -0.12 4.13 -22.34
CA ALA A 241 -0.17 5.46 -22.92
C ALA A 241 -0.94 5.46 -24.24
N GLY A 242 -1.81 6.45 -24.45
CA GLY A 242 -2.67 6.57 -25.64
C GLY A 242 -3.97 5.77 -25.57
N ALA A 243 -4.24 5.08 -24.46
CA ALA A 243 -5.43 4.25 -24.29
C ALA A 243 -6.11 4.49 -22.92
N PRO A 244 -6.77 5.65 -22.71
CA PRO A 244 -7.49 5.93 -21.47
C PRO A 244 -8.56 4.87 -21.19
N ALA A 245 -8.38 4.13 -20.11
CA ALA A 245 -9.32 3.14 -19.59
C ALA A 245 -9.06 2.90 -18.11
N ALA A 246 -10.06 2.36 -17.41
CA ALA A 246 -9.82 1.74 -16.11
C ALA A 246 -8.77 0.64 -16.28
N SER A 247 -7.83 0.54 -15.35
CA SER A 247 -6.68 -0.35 -15.47
C SER A 247 -6.42 -1.10 -14.17
N SER A 248 -5.93 -2.33 -14.29
CA SER A 248 -5.70 -3.22 -13.17
C SER A 248 -4.23 -3.59 -13.04
N ARG A 249 -3.80 -3.77 -11.80
CA ARG A 249 -2.51 -4.35 -11.42
C ARG A 249 -2.75 -5.64 -10.65
N SER A 250 -1.98 -6.68 -10.98
CA SER A 250 -1.98 -7.96 -10.26
C SER A 250 -1.35 -7.83 -8.87
N ALA A 251 -1.76 -8.70 -7.95
CA ALA A 251 -1.13 -8.80 -6.63
C ALA A 251 0.36 -9.16 -6.76
N ASP A 252 1.19 -8.65 -5.86
CA ASP A 252 2.54 -9.18 -5.68
C ASP A 252 2.44 -10.57 -5.02
N ALA A 253 3.33 -11.50 -5.37
CA ALA A 253 3.44 -12.81 -4.71
C ALA A 253 4.90 -13.15 -4.39
N PRO A 254 5.49 -12.51 -3.36
CA PRO A 254 6.85 -12.83 -2.94
C PRO A 254 6.87 -14.13 -2.14
N VAL A 255 7.49 -15.16 -2.69
CA VAL A 255 7.53 -16.50 -2.11
C VAL A 255 8.97 -16.94 -1.90
N TRP A 256 9.26 -17.52 -0.75
CA TRP A 256 10.48 -18.27 -0.50
C TRP A 256 10.15 -19.71 -0.11
N SER A 257 10.75 -20.67 -0.81
CA SER A 257 10.57 -22.11 -0.55
C SER A 257 11.95 -22.76 -0.34
N PRO A 258 12.48 -22.78 0.89
CA PRO A 258 13.78 -23.37 1.15
C PRO A 258 13.76 -24.89 0.90
N PRO A 259 14.84 -25.47 0.35
CA PRO A 259 14.99 -26.93 0.29
C PRO A 259 14.86 -27.55 1.68
N GLY A 260 14.03 -28.59 1.81
CA GLY A 260 13.74 -29.23 3.10
C GLY A 260 12.61 -28.58 3.92
N GLY A 261 11.99 -27.51 3.42
CA GLY A 261 10.88 -26.82 4.07
C GLY A 261 11.31 -26.00 5.29
N LEU A 262 10.34 -25.65 6.13
CA LEU A 262 10.55 -24.78 7.31
C LEU A 262 10.59 -25.56 8.64
N GLY A 263 10.47 -26.89 8.58
CA GLY A 263 10.65 -27.79 9.73
C GLY A 263 9.55 -27.69 10.80
N GLY A 264 9.63 -28.57 11.80
CA GLY A 264 8.69 -28.61 12.94
C GLY A 264 8.99 -27.61 14.04
N ALA A 265 10.15 -26.94 13.99
CA ALA A 265 10.55 -25.89 14.91
C ALA A 265 11.32 -24.79 14.18
N GLY A 266 11.16 -23.55 14.62
CA GLY A 266 11.82 -22.42 14.00
C GLY A 266 11.52 -21.09 14.69
N THR A 267 12.14 -20.04 14.17
CA THR A 267 11.85 -18.66 14.53
C THR A 267 11.98 -17.80 13.29
N VAL A 268 10.99 -16.93 13.07
CA VAL A 268 11.03 -15.90 12.04
C VAL A 268 10.94 -14.53 12.66
N VAL A 269 11.74 -13.61 12.15
CA VAL A 269 11.70 -12.18 12.49
C VAL A 269 11.33 -11.42 11.23
N VAL A 270 10.28 -10.61 11.31
CA VAL A 270 9.84 -9.70 10.26
C VAL A 270 9.99 -8.27 10.73
N ALA A 271 10.56 -7.41 9.88
CA ALA A 271 10.45 -5.96 10.05
C ALA A 271 9.61 -5.40 8.89
N GLY A 272 8.60 -4.59 9.21
CA GLY A 272 7.68 -4.05 8.23
C GLY A 272 7.14 -2.68 8.61
N MET A 273 6.42 -2.07 7.69
CA MET A 273 5.71 -0.81 7.86
C MET A 273 4.38 -0.92 7.12
N LEU A 274 3.28 -0.70 7.84
CA LEU A 274 1.93 -0.65 7.27
C LEU A 274 1.50 0.81 7.22
N PRO A 275 0.96 1.32 6.10
CA PRO A 275 0.62 2.73 5.98
C PRO A 275 -0.65 3.13 6.76
N ASN A 276 -1.44 2.16 7.22
CA ASN A 276 -2.75 2.34 7.84
C ASN A 276 -3.10 1.14 8.73
N ALA A 277 -4.08 1.35 9.63
CA ALA A 277 -4.77 0.28 10.34
C ALA A 277 -5.59 -0.60 9.37
N ALA A 278 -5.73 -1.87 9.70
CA ALA A 278 -6.50 -2.83 8.91
C ALA A 278 -8.00 -2.53 9.04
N ALA A 279 -8.70 -2.51 7.92
CA ALA A 279 -10.13 -2.25 7.89
C ALA A 279 -10.94 -3.38 8.55
N PHE A 280 -12.16 -3.08 8.98
CA PHE A 280 -13.07 -4.10 9.48
C PHE A 280 -13.32 -5.16 8.40
N GLY A 281 -13.23 -6.44 8.77
CA GLY A 281 -13.37 -7.56 7.83
C GLY A 281 -12.17 -7.82 6.91
N ALA A 282 -11.09 -7.02 6.98
CA ALA A 282 -9.91 -7.18 6.12
C ALA A 282 -8.60 -7.08 6.91
N SER A 283 -7.90 -8.20 7.08
CA SER A 283 -6.56 -8.21 7.70
C SER A 283 -5.46 -7.86 6.69
N GLN A 284 -4.37 -7.26 7.16
CA GLN A 284 -3.14 -7.04 6.39
C GLN A 284 -2.08 -8.07 6.80
N GLY A 285 -1.62 -8.89 5.86
CA GLY A 285 -0.63 -9.92 6.14
C GLY A 285 0.80 -9.42 6.02
N LEU A 286 1.65 -9.74 6.98
CA LEU A 286 3.09 -9.43 6.92
C LEU A 286 3.90 -10.67 6.53
N LEU A 287 3.43 -11.84 6.92
CA LEU A 287 4.07 -13.11 6.67
C LEU A 287 3.08 -14.25 6.81
N GLN A 288 3.19 -15.24 5.93
CA GLN A 288 2.57 -16.55 6.09
C GLN A 288 3.61 -17.64 5.82
N ILE A 289 3.65 -18.65 6.67
CA ILE A 289 4.38 -19.90 6.48
C ILE A 289 3.32 -20.98 6.32
N ASP A 290 3.31 -21.70 5.19
CA ASP A 290 2.23 -22.64 4.87
C ASP A 290 2.69 -23.85 4.04
N ASP A 291 1.78 -24.79 3.84
CA ASP A 291 1.94 -26.03 3.07
C ASP A 291 1.48 -25.93 1.61
N GLY A 292 1.17 -24.72 1.13
CA GLY A 292 0.46 -24.50 -0.13
C GLY A 292 -0.97 -23.99 0.06
N THR A 293 -1.52 -24.08 1.28
CA THR A 293 -2.93 -23.80 1.57
C THR A 293 -3.12 -22.81 2.72
N ASP A 294 -4.35 -22.33 2.92
CA ASP A 294 -4.73 -21.53 4.10
C ASP A 294 -5.15 -22.37 5.30
N ALA A 295 -5.20 -23.71 5.18
CA ALA A 295 -5.67 -24.60 6.25
C ALA A 295 -4.59 -24.91 7.29
N ASN A 296 -3.32 -24.92 6.88
CA ASN A 296 -2.17 -25.27 7.71
C ASN A 296 -1.12 -24.16 7.59
N ARG A 297 -1.08 -23.25 8.56
CA ARG A 297 -0.18 -22.09 8.48
C ARG A 297 0.21 -21.49 9.82
N LEU A 298 1.35 -20.82 9.81
CA LEU A 298 1.78 -19.84 10.79
C LEU A 298 1.75 -18.47 10.13
N LEU A 299 1.26 -17.43 10.79
CA LEU A 299 1.17 -16.11 10.17
C LEU A 299 1.42 -14.97 11.14
N ILE A 300 1.94 -13.87 10.61
CA ILE A 300 2.03 -12.59 11.28
C ILE A 300 1.16 -11.62 10.50
N ARG A 301 0.16 -11.01 11.14
CA ARG A 301 -0.78 -10.09 10.48
C ARG A 301 -1.19 -8.94 11.40
N ASN A 302 -1.58 -7.83 10.79
CA ASN A 302 -2.46 -6.86 11.43
C ASN A 302 -3.90 -7.37 11.36
N THR A 303 -4.54 -7.53 12.50
CA THR A 303 -5.91 -8.09 12.58
C THR A 303 -6.94 -7.12 12.02
N SER A 304 -8.06 -7.64 11.51
CA SER A 304 -9.10 -6.77 10.92
C SER A 304 -9.72 -5.84 11.96
N GLY A 305 -9.95 -4.59 11.59
CA GLY A 305 -10.63 -3.60 12.43
C GLY A 305 -9.72 -2.86 13.41
N GLY A 306 -8.39 -2.90 13.24
CA GLY A 306 -7.47 -2.22 14.14
C GLY A 306 -6.01 -2.19 13.67
N SER A 307 -5.12 -1.93 14.63
CA SER A 307 -3.66 -1.89 14.43
C SER A 307 -2.94 -2.99 15.21
N GLU A 308 -3.66 -3.94 15.79
CA GLU A 308 -3.06 -4.98 16.62
C GLU A 308 -2.41 -6.06 15.76
N ILE A 309 -1.13 -6.32 16.01
CA ILE A 309 -0.37 -7.37 15.32
C ILE A 309 -0.49 -8.67 16.10
N PHE A 310 -0.84 -9.74 15.38
CA PHE A 310 -0.93 -11.09 15.92
C PHE A 310 0.08 -12.05 15.28
N GLY A 311 0.59 -12.95 16.10
CA GLY A 311 1.07 -14.26 15.65
C GLY A 311 -0.07 -15.27 15.71
N VAL A 312 -0.37 -15.96 14.61
CA VAL A 312 -1.49 -16.93 14.56
C VAL A 312 -1.01 -18.29 14.05
N VAL A 313 -1.60 -19.35 14.59
CA VAL A 313 -1.40 -20.74 14.19
C VAL A 313 -2.73 -21.32 13.76
N ASP A 314 -2.83 -21.74 12.51
CA ASP A 314 -3.98 -22.47 11.96
C ASP A 314 -3.55 -23.91 11.61
N SER A 315 -4.41 -24.89 11.90
CA SER A 315 -4.24 -26.29 11.49
C SER A 315 -5.59 -26.91 11.15
N GLY A 316 -5.67 -27.62 10.02
CA GLY A 316 -6.93 -28.17 9.53
C GLY A 316 -8.03 -27.13 9.29
N GLY A 317 -7.66 -25.86 9.07
CA GLY A 317 -8.60 -24.74 8.90
C GLY A 317 -9.13 -24.13 10.21
N ALA A 318 -8.70 -24.62 11.37
CA ALA A 318 -9.05 -24.06 12.67
C ALA A 318 -7.88 -23.26 13.26
N THR A 319 -8.17 -22.12 13.87
CA THR A 319 -7.18 -21.35 14.63
C THR A 319 -6.90 -22.02 15.97
N LEU A 320 -5.67 -22.51 16.16
CA LEU A 320 -5.21 -23.13 17.40
C LEU A 320 -4.72 -22.09 18.41
N ALA A 321 -4.09 -21.02 17.93
CA ALA A 321 -3.58 -19.94 18.77
C ALA A 321 -3.63 -18.59 18.02
N ALA A 322 -3.98 -17.53 18.74
CA ALA A 322 -3.88 -16.15 18.29
C ALA A 322 -3.23 -15.32 19.41
N LEU A 323 -1.98 -14.91 19.19
CA LEU A 323 -1.12 -14.26 20.17
C LEU A 323 -1.04 -12.74 19.92
N PRO A 324 -1.68 -11.89 20.74
CA PRO A 324 -1.68 -10.44 20.56
C PRO A 324 -0.35 -9.82 20.98
N GLY A 325 0.43 -9.26 20.04
CA GLY A 325 1.71 -8.60 20.38
C GLY A 325 1.59 -7.13 20.78
N GLY A 326 0.44 -6.51 20.52
CA GLY A 326 0.20 -5.07 20.71
C GLY A 326 -0.02 -4.32 19.40
N ASN A 327 -0.13 -3.00 19.50
CA ASN A 327 -0.50 -2.13 18.37
C ASN A 327 0.73 -1.63 17.59
N MET A 328 0.66 -1.69 16.26
CA MET A 328 1.54 -0.92 15.39
C MET A 328 1.03 0.52 15.23
N VAL A 329 1.95 1.43 14.86
CA VAL A 329 1.61 2.80 14.49
C VAL A 329 1.68 2.92 12.97
N PRO A 330 0.60 3.33 12.28
CA PRO A 330 0.61 3.53 10.82
C PRO A 330 1.78 4.40 10.35
N GLY A 331 2.41 4.01 9.24
CA GLY A 331 3.57 4.69 8.67
C GLY A 331 4.86 4.57 9.48
N THR A 332 4.84 3.86 10.61
CA THR A 332 6.03 3.66 11.46
C THR A 332 6.54 2.23 11.29
N PRO A 333 7.85 2.03 11.05
CA PRO A 333 8.44 0.69 11.05
C PRO A 333 8.30 0.01 12.41
N PHE A 334 8.06 -1.29 12.39
CA PHE A 334 8.02 -2.14 13.57
C PHE A 334 8.67 -3.48 13.27
N ARG A 335 8.96 -4.25 14.32
CA ARG A 335 9.54 -5.59 14.20
C ARG A 335 8.77 -6.58 15.04
N ALA A 336 8.49 -7.74 14.46
CA ALA A 336 7.78 -8.84 15.11
C ALA A 336 8.58 -10.13 14.96
N ALA A 337 8.47 -11.01 15.96
CA ALA A 337 9.09 -12.32 15.91
C ALA A 337 8.10 -13.40 16.35
N LEU A 338 8.05 -14.49 15.58
CA LEU A 338 7.23 -15.66 15.83
C LEU A 338 8.14 -16.90 15.92
N ALA A 339 8.07 -17.60 17.03
CA ALA A 339 8.81 -18.84 17.27
C ALA A 339 7.85 -20.01 17.48
N TRP A 340 8.25 -21.20 17.02
CA TRP A 340 7.44 -22.41 17.12
C TRP A 340 8.29 -23.65 17.38
N ALA A 341 7.71 -24.60 18.08
CA ALA A 341 8.16 -25.97 18.24
C ALA A 341 6.94 -26.86 18.57
N PRO A 342 7.04 -28.20 18.52
CA PRO A 342 5.96 -29.05 18.98
C PRO A 342 5.59 -28.73 20.43
N GLY A 343 4.30 -28.46 20.68
CA GLY A 343 3.76 -28.13 21.98
C GLY A 343 3.91 -26.66 22.41
N GLU A 344 4.56 -25.80 21.62
CA GLU A 344 4.75 -24.40 22.01
C GLU A 344 4.89 -23.43 20.82
N VAL A 345 4.19 -22.30 20.90
CA VAL A 345 4.40 -21.14 20.02
C VAL A 345 4.52 -19.87 20.84
N ALA A 346 5.35 -18.94 20.38
CA ALA A 346 5.61 -17.68 21.05
C ALA A 346 5.68 -16.51 20.07
N PHE A 347 5.14 -15.35 20.45
CA PHE A 347 5.10 -14.14 19.63
C PHE A 347 5.54 -12.92 20.44
N CYS A 348 6.29 -12.03 19.80
CA CYS A 348 6.72 -10.76 20.39
C CYS A 348 6.73 -9.65 19.34
N LEU A 349 6.26 -8.46 19.72
CA LEU A 349 6.27 -7.24 18.92
C LEU A 349 7.12 -6.18 19.63
N ASN A 350 8.04 -5.56 18.91
CA ASN A 350 8.87 -4.44 19.37
C ASN A 350 9.60 -4.70 20.71
N GLY A 351 9.99 -5.94 20.99
CA GLY A 351 10.65 -6.31 22.25
C GLY A 351 9.74 -6.26 23.49
N GLY A 352 8.42 -6.20 23.31
CA GLY A 352 7.44 -6.22 24.39
C GLY A 352 7.32 -7.56 25.10
N THR A 353 6.24 -7.74 25.87
CA THR A 353 5.97 -9.00 26.57
C THR A 353 5.72 -10.13 25.57
N VAL A 354 6.47 -11.23 25.70
CA VAL A 354 6.24 -12.44 24.90
C VAL A 354 4.88 -13.03 25.26
N GLN A 355 4.06 -13.27 24.24
CA GLN A 355 2.86 -14.08 24.35
C GLN A 355 3.19 -15.50 23.94
N SER A 356 2.64 -16.50 24.62
CA SER A 356 2.84 -17.91 24.28
C SER A 356 1.56 -18.73 24.39
N ALA A 357 1.51 -19.84 23.66
CA ALA A 357 0.45 -20.82 23.75
C ALA A 357 1.01 -22.24 23.60
N ALA A 358 0.41 -23.19 24.33
CA ALA A 358 0.75 -24.59 24.23
C ALA A 358 -0.04 -25.27 23.10
N VAL A 359 0.49 -25.24 21.88
CA VAL A 359 -0.13 -25.86 20.69
C VAL A 359 0.92 -26.57 19.86
N THR A 360 0.51 -27.54 19.04
CA THR A 360 1.40 -28.17 18.05
C THR A 360 1.20 -27.49 16.70
N PRO A 361 2.23 -26.84 16.14
CA PRO A 361 2.18 -26.30 14.79
C PRO A 361 1.82 -27.37 13.76
N PRO A 362 1.13 -27.02 12.66
CA PRO A 362 0.91 -27.96 11.57
C PRO A 362 2.25 -28.45 10.98
N ALA A 363 2.29 -29.73 10.58
CA ALA A 363 3.43 -30.31 9.88
C ALA A 363 3.41 -29.91 8.39
N GLY A 364 4.52 -30.16 7.69
CA GLY A 364 4.57 -30.01 6.22
C GLY A 364 4.64 -28.56 5.72
N LEU A 365 5.00 -27.61 6.56
CA LEU A 365 5.20 -26.21 6.15
C LEU A 365 6.40 -26.11 5.19
N VAL A 366 6.13 -25.75 3.93
CA VAL A 366 7.13 -25.83 2.84
C VAL A 366 7.51 -24.47 2.26
N ARG A 367 6.69 -23.44 2.47
CA ARG A 367 6.95 -22.12 1.90
C ARG A 367 6.64 -20.99 2.85
N MET A 368 7.18 -19.83 2.52
CA MET A 368 6.94 -18.55 3.16
C MET A 368 6.45 -17.56 2.12
N LEU A 369 5.25 -17.03 2.32
CA LEU A 369 4.65 -15.96 1.52
C LEU A 369 4.85 -14.64 2.27
N VAL A 370 5.67 -13.76 1.73
CA VAL A 370 6.10 -12.50 2.37
C VAL A 370 5.11 -11.39 2.04
N GLY A 371 4.67 -10.65 3.06
CA GLY A 371 3.72 -9.54 2.89
C GLY A 371 2.29 -9.98 2.57
N HIS A 372 1.91 -11.22 2.90
CA HIS A 372 0.53 -11.72 2.79
C HIS A 372 0.14 -12.65 3.93
N ALA A 373 -1.17 -12.79 4.14
CA ALA A 373 -1.78 -13.72 5.11
C ALA A 373 -2.89 -14.57 4.48
N SER A 374 -2.82 -14.80 3.16
CA SER A 374 -3.66 -15.75 2.43
C SER A 374 -3.00 -16.14 1.11
N THR A 375 -3.09 -17.42 0.77
CA THR A 375 -2.70 -18.02 -0.51
C THR A 375 -3.48 -17.48 -1.71
N ALA A 376 -4.67 -16.92 -1.49
CA ALA A 376 -5.46 -16.22 -2.51
C ALA A 376 -4.93 -14.80 -2.82
N LEU A 377 -3.88 -14.35 -2.13
CA LEU A 377 -3.24 -13.04 -2.29
C LEU A 377 -4.16 -11.82 -2.05
N ASN A 378 -5.30 -12.03 -1.37
CA ASN A 378 -6.28 -11.00 -1.05
C ASN A 378 -6.07 -10.34 0.34
N ARG A 379 -5.05 -10.76 1.09
CA ARG A 379 -4.66 -10.23 2.42
C ARG A 379 -3.22 -9.72 2.41
N ALA A 380 -2.90 -8.86 1.45
CA ALA A 380 -1.57 -8.25 1.35
C ALA A 380 -1.30 -7.28 2.51
N ALA A 381 -0.04 -6.98 2.76
CA ALA A 381 0.37 -5.89 3.65
C ALA A 381 -0.22 -4.55 3.16
N ASN A 382 -0.26 -4.36 1.84
CA ASN A 382 -0.45 -3.03 1.22
C ASN A 382 0.55 -2.04 1.83
N GLY A 383 1.80 -2.48 1.94
CA GLY A 383 2.85 -1.83 2.72
C GLY A 383 4.22 -2.43 2.43
N GLU A 384 5.16 -2.20 3.32
CA GLU A 384 6.57 -2.48 3.10
C GLU A 384 7.12 -3.55 4.05
N VAL A 385 7.93 -4.47 3.54
CA VAL A 385 8.69 -5.45 4.32
C VAL A 385 10.19 -5.17 4.16
N ALA A 386 10.86 -4.83 5.25
CA ALA A 386 12.29 -4.51 5.25
C ALA A 386 13.18 -5.75 5.39
N LEU A 387 12.74 -6.71 6.20
CA LEU A 387 13.58 -7.82 6.64
C LEU A 387 12.75 -9.05 6.94
N ILE A 388 13.28 -10.20 6.54
CA ILE A 388 12.83 -11.54 6.95
C ILE A 388 14.07 -12.36 7.30
N ASP A 389 14.24 -12.65 8.59
CA ASP A 389 15.29 -13.54 9.09
C ASP A 389 14.64 -14.81 9.65
N HIS A 390 14.98 -15.97 9.08
CA HIS A 390 14.52 -17.28 9.52
C HIS A 390 15.62 -18.04 10.26
N ARG A 391 15.29 -18.73 11.34
CA ARG A 391 16.19 -19.63 12.08
C ARG A 391 15.51 -20.99 12.21
N PRO A 392 16.17 -22.11 11.85
CA PRO A 392 15.60 -23.45 11.95
C PRO A 392 15.66 -24.00 13.41
N LEU A 393 15.41 -23.12 14.38
CA LEU A 393 15.38 -23.42 15.81
C LEU A 393 14.40 -22.45 16.48
N ARG A 394 13.65 -22.94 17.48
CA ARG A 394 12.89 -22.10 18.40
C ARG A 394 13.87 -21.31 19.28
N LEU A 395 13.94 -20.00 19.12
CA LEU A 395 14.69 -19.15 20.03
C LEU A 395 13.99 -19.09 21.40
N PRO A 396 14.76 -19.00 22.51
CA PRO A 396 14.19 -18.71 23.82
C PRO A 396 13.48 -17.35 23.87
N ASP A 397 12.49 -17.20 24.75
CA ASP A 397 11.65 -15.99 24.85
C ASP A 397 12.45 -14.71 25.06
N ALA A 398 13.49 -14.74 25.89
CA ALA A 398 14.39 -13.60 26.09
C ALA A 398 15.10 -13.18 24.79
N MET A 399 15.48 -14.16 23.95
CA MET A 399 16.04 -13.89 22.63
C MET A 399 14.97 -13.40 21.67
N LEU A 400 13.73 -13.90 21.76
CA LEU A 400 12.60 -13.42 20.96
C LEU A 400 12.32 -11.93 21.22
N GLN A 401 12.38 -11.49 22.48
CA GLN A 401 12.30 -10.08 22.85
C GLN A 401 13.48 -9.29 22.27
N ALA A 402 14.70 -9.77 22.47
CA ALA A 402 15.90 -9.08 21.99
C ALA A 402 15.91 -8.90 20.45
N VAL A 403 15.53 -9.93 19.68
CA VAL A 403 15.54 -9.85 18.22
C VAL A 403 14.34 -9.10 17.64
N SER A 404 13.28 -8.89 18.42
CA SER A 404 12.10 -8.11 18.01
C SER A 404 12.12 -6.67 18.52
N ALA A 405 13.01 -6.31 19.46
CA ALA A 405 13.23 -4.93 19.86
C ALA A 405 13.59 -4.10 18.61
N ALA A 406 12.95 -2.93 18.46
CA ALA A 406 13.22 -2.03 17.35
C ALA A 406 14.72 -1.66 17.36
N GLY A 407 15.37 -1.82 16.21
CA GLY A 407 16.72 -1.31 15.95
C GLY A 407 16.64 0.00 15.20
#